data_AF-A0AAW3YV82-F1
#
_entry.id   AF-A0AAW3YV82-F1
#
_cell.length_a   1.000
_cell.length_b   1.000
_cell.length_c   1.000
_cell.angle_alpha   90.00
_cell.angle_beta   90.00
_cell.angle_gamma   90.00
#
_symmetry.space_group_name_H-M   'P 1'
#
loop_
_entity.id
_entity.type
_entity.pdbx_description
1 polymer ?
#
loop_
_entity_poly.entity_id
_entity_poly.type
_entity_poly.pdbx_seq_one_letter_code
_entity_poly.pdbx_strand_id
1 'polypeptide(L)'
;WNEAGLAGSASVILCESLIDALSFWCAGYRHVTCAYGVHGFTEAHRAAFRQHDIRQVHIAYDNDKAGNEAAARLAAELQLAGLAVWRIVFPEGSDANRFSCEVANPENAFGQLLDAAQWLGEPTKTPLADQNAAATVSVPAAALVPEPGVVTTLADNGDIVVRQDGQEWRIRGAQQKAGATVMKVNVQLIDKASGALFVDSLDILSARARSAFVRQASQELALPDTLIKRELGRVLLVLEQRTWAEADTAQAANSLSADEQHAAEALLKDPELISRITADLSACGVVGESTNLLAGYLAAVSRKLPKPLAVLIQSSSAAGKSSLMEAVLNLIPEEERIQYSAMTGQSLFYLGETNLQHKILAIAEEEGVRQAAYALKLLQSDGELTMASTGKDEATGNLVTKSYTVKGPVMLMLTTT
;
A
#
# COMPACT_ATOMS: atom_id res chain seq x y z
N TRP A 1 11.60 -13.23 7.21
CA TRP A 1 13.08 -13.39 7.18
C TRP A 1 13.52 -14.18 8.41
N ASN A 2 14.59 -14.99 8.35
CA ASN A 2 15.06 -15.84 9.46
C ASN A 2 14.06 -16.87 10.04
N GLU A 3 13.39 -17.65 9.19
CA GLU A 3 12.57 -18.76 9.69
C GLU A 3 13.41 -19.84 10.39
N ALA A 4 14.63 -20.11 9.89
CA ALA A 4 15.54 -21.08 10.47
C ALA A 4 15.91 -20.77 11.94
N GLY A 5 15.98 -19.49 12.32
CA GLY A 5 16.26 -19.06 13.70
C GLY A 5 15.10 -19.28 14.67
N LEU A 6 13.89 -19.59 14.17
CA LEU A 6 12.74 -19.96 15.01
C LEU A 6 12.81 -21.43 15.45
N ALA A 7 13.58 -22.27 14.75
CA ALA A 7 13.68 -23.69 15.07
C ALA A 7 14.36 -23.91 16.43
N GLY A 8 13.70 -24.66 17.31
CA GLY A 8 14.23 -25.04 18.62
C GLY A 8 14.05 -23.99 19.73
N SER A 9 13.40 -22.86 19.44
CA SER A 9 12.99 -21.86 20.44
C SER A 9 11.47 -21.86 20.57
N ALA A 10 10.94 -21.80 21.80
CA ALA A 10 9.51 -21.60 22.03
C ALA A 10 9.12 -20.11 22.04
N SER A 11 10.12 -19.21 21.98
CA SER A 11 9.95 -17.77 21.95
C SER A 11 10.55 -17.15 20.69
N VAL A 12 9.98 -16.02 20.26
CA VAL A 12 10.48 -15.23 19.14
C VAL A 12 10.46 -13.74 19.46
N ILE A 13 11.51 -13.04 19.03
CA ILE A 13 11.55 -11.58 18.99
C ILE A 13 11.04 -11.13 17.61
N LEU A 14 9.99 -10.32 17.60
CA LEU A 14 9.35 -9.83 16.38
C LEU A 14 9.55 -8.32 16.25
N CYS A 15 10.44 -7.93 15.35
CA CYS A 15 10.74 -6.52 15.06
C CYS A 15 9.85 -5.96 13.94
N GLU A 16 9.80 -4.64 13.84
CA GLU A 16 9.07 -3.99 12.75
C GLU A 16 9.83 -4.14 11.42
N SER A 17 11.11 -3.75 11.38
CA SER A 17 11.92 -3.78 10.16
C SER A 17 12.95 -4.91 10.13
N LEU A 18 13.48 -5.18 8.94
CA LEU A 18 14.56 -6.15 8.74
C LEU A 18 15.85 -5.73 9.46
N ILE A 19 16.14 -4.43 9.51
CA ILE A 19 17.38 -3.91 10.09
C ILE A 19 17.35 -4.10 11.60
N ASP A 20 16.21 -3.82 12.24
CA ASP A 20 16.03 -4.03 13.69
C ASP A 20 16.23 -5.49 14.08
N ALA A 21 15.67 -6.40 13.28
CA ALA A 21 15.83 -7.84 13.48
C ALA A 21 17.29 -8.29 13.31
N LEU A 22 18.03 -7.68 12.37
CA LEU A 22 19.47 -7.89 12.22
C LEU A 22 20.27 -7.35 13.42
N SER A 23 19.87 -6.25 14.04
CA SER A 23 20.54 -5.70 15.22
C SER A 23 20.48 -6.67 16.41
N PHE A 24 19.33 -7.27 16.67
CA PHE A 24 19.19 -8.36 17.66
C PHE A 24 20.02 -9.60 17.28
N TRP A 25 20.01 -9.99 16.00
CA TRP A 25 20.80 -11.13 15.52
C TRP A 25 22.29 -10.93 15.76
N CYS A 26 22.82 -9.77 15.38
CA CYS A 26 24.23 -9.38 15.54
C CYS A 26 24.63 -9.34 17.02
N ALA A 27 23.68 -8.97 17.90
CA ALA A 27 23.84 -8.99 19.34
C ALA A 27 23.65 -10.39 19.98
N GLY A 28 23.52 -11.45 19.19
CA GLY A 28 23.48 -12.85 19.67
C GLY A 28 22.08 -13.45 19.80
N TYR A 29 21.01 -12.66 19.68
CA TYR A 29 19.62 -13.15 19.79
C TYR A 29 19.14 -13.70 18.45
N ARG A 30 19.38 -14.99 18.20
CA ARG A 30 19.10 -15.64 16.91
C ARG A 30 17.63 -16.00 16.66
N HIS A 31 16.80 -16.03 17.71
CA HIS A 31 15.36 -16.30 17.65
C HIS A 31 14.57 -15.02 17.32
N VAL A 32 14.95 -14.35 16.23
CA VAL A 32 14.41 -13.04 15.85
C VAL A 32 13.92 -13.02 14.40
N THR A 33 12.79 -12.36 14.14
CA THR A 33 12.26 -12.11 12.80
C THR A 33 11.67 -10.70 12.70
N CYS A 34 11.18 -10.33 11.51
CA CYS A 34 10.61 -9.01 11.25
C CYS A 34 9.26 -9.09 10.55
N ALA A 35 8.39 -8.12 10.82
CA ALA A 35 7.09 -7.98 10.19
C ALA A 35 7.09 -7.09 8.94
N TYR A 36 8.22 -6.57 8.46
CA TYR A 36 8.29 -5.68 7.29
C TYR A 36 7.38 -4.44 7.37
N GLY A 37 7.34 -3.81 8.55
CA GLY A 37 6.54 -2.62 8.88
C GLY A 37 5.34 -2.91 9.79
N VAL A 38 4.71 -1.86 10.31
CA VAL A 38 3.54 -1.92 11.20
C VAL A 38 2.34 -2.77 10.72
N HIS A 39 2.26 -3.08 9.42
CA HIS A 39 1.17 -3.86 8.81
C HIS A 39 1.61 -5.16 8.11
N GLY A 40 2.90 -5.52 8.14
CA GLY A 40 3.39 -6.65 7.32
C GLY A 40 3.47 -8.01 8.04
N PHE A 41 2.84 -8.14 9.22
CA PHE A 41 2.68 -9.46 9.86
C PHE A 41 1.62 -10.29 9.13
N THR A 42 2.06 -11.10 8.17
CA THR A 42 1.22 -11.89 7.25
C THR A 42 0.97 -13.34 7.69
N GLU A 43 0.08 -14.07 7.01
CA GLU A 43 -0.21 -15.49 7.27
C GLU A 43 1.04 -16.38 7.20
N ALA A 44 2.04 -16.02 6.39
CA ALA A 44 3.30 -16.74 6.34
C ALA A 44 4.03 -16.76 7.69
N HIS A 45 3.98 -15.65 8.45
CA HIS A 45 4.54 -15.58 9.80
C HIS A 45 3.75 -16.45 10.78
N ARG A 46 2.41 -16.45 10.66
CA ARG A 46 1.52 -17.29 11.49
C ARG A 46 1.77 -18.78 11.21
N ALA A 47 1.93 -19.16 9.95
CA ALA A 47 2.28 -20.51 9.55
C ALA A 47 3.64 -20.93 10.12
N ALA A 48 4.67 -20.07 10.02
CA ALA A 48 5.99 -20.33 10.60
C ALA A 48 5.94 -20.48 12.13
N PHE A 49 5.18 -19.63 12.83
CA PHE A 49 5.03 -19.73 14.29
C PHE A 49 4.37 -21.05 14.70
N ARG A 50 3.34 -21.49 13.97
CA ARG A 50 2.69 -22.80 14.20
C ARG A 50 3.63 -23.96 13.88
N GLN A 51 4.37 -23.89 12.77
CA GLN A 51 5.30 -24.92 12.33
C GLN A 51 6.44 -25.14 13.32
N HIS A 52 6.91 -24.06 13.97
CA HIS A 52 8.02 -24.10 14.92
C HIS A 52 7.57 -24.17 16.40
N ASP A 53 6.27 -24.38 16.67
CA ASP A 53 5.69 -24.45 18.02
C ASP A 53 6.08 -23.24 18.90
N ILE A 54 6.02 -22.05 18.31
CA ILE A 54 6.21 -20.80 19.03
C ILE A 54 5.03 -20.61 19.98
N ARG A 55 5.34 -20.29 21.25
CA ARG A 55 4.36 -20.06 22.32
C ARG A 55 4.44 -18.66 22.90
N GLN A 56 5.55 -17.97 22.67
CA GLN A 56 5.87 -16.67 23.25
C GLN A 56 6.37 -15.70 22.18
N VAL A 57 5.84 -14.48 22.16
CA VAL A 57 6.26 -13.43 21.21
C VAL A 57 6.64 -12.17 21.97
N HIS A 58 7.87 -11.70 21.76
CA HIS A 58 8.34 -10.39 22.21
C HIS A 58 8.26 -9.39 21.06
N ILE A 59 7.32 -8.45 21.11
CA ILE A 59 7.13 -7.43 20.07
C ILE A 59 8.10 -6.27 20.31
N ALA A 60 9.07 -6.12 19.40
CA ALA A 60 10.14 -5.12 19.41
C ALA A 60 9.95 -4.09 18.28
N TYR A 61 8.76 -3.52 18.17
CA TYR A 61 8.49 -2.39 17.27
C TYR A 61 8.98 -1.07 17.88
N ASP A 62 9.21 -0.09 17.04
CA ASP A 62 9.69 1.26 17.38
C ASP A 62 8.86 1.87 18.51
N ASN A 63 9.51 2.63 19.40
CA ASN A 63 8.82 3.35 20.45
C ASN A 63 8.37 4.74 19.98
N ASP A 64 7.54 4.74 18.95
CA ASP A 64 6.83 5.92 18.46
C ASP A 64 5.31 5.66 18.47
N LYS A 65 4.52 6.63 17.99
CA LYS A 65 3.06 6.47 18.01
C LYS A 65 2.58 5.30 17.13
N ALA A 66 3.15 5.13 15.94
CA ALA A 66 2.70 4.13 14.97
C ALA A 66 3.09 2.72 15.41
N GLY A 67 4.35 2.53 15.83
CA GLY A 67 4.86 1.28 16.37
C GLY A 67 4.13 0.84 17.62
N ASN A 68 3.80 1.77 18.54
CA ASN A 68 3.02 1.45 19.74
C ASN A 68 1.58 1.04 19.44
N GLU A 69 0.87 1.76 18.56
CA GLU A 69 -0.49 1.40 18.14
C GLU A 69 -0.50 0.03 17.41
N ALA A 70 0.49 -0.22 16.56
CA ALA A 70 0.63 -1.47 15.84
C ALA A 70 0.98 -2.65 16.75
N ALA A 71 1.90 -2.46 17.70
CA ALA A 71 2.28 -3.48 18.68
C ALA A 71 1.09 -3.89 19.56
N ALA A 72 0.27 -2.93 20.01
CA ALA A 72 -0.91 -3.21 20.82
C ALA A 72 -1.96 -4.05 20.06
N ARG A 73 -2.22 -3.70 18.80
CA ARG A 73 -3.14 -4.44 17.93
C ARG A 73 -2.63 -5.86 17.64
N LEU A 74 -1.35 -5.99 17.28
CA LEU A 74 -0.76 -7.29 17.00
C LEU A 74 -0.73 -8.18 18.24
N ALA A 75 -0.46 -7.61 19.42
CA ALA A 75 -0.50 -8.34 20.68
C ALA A 75 -1.87 -8.97 20.94
N ALA A 76 -2.95 -8.21 20.75
CA ALA A 76 -4.31 -8.74 20.89
C ALA A 76 -4.59 -9.89 19.93
N GLU A 77 -4.12 -9.79 18.68
CA GLU A 77 -4.28 -10.86 17.69
C GLU A 77 -3.52 -12.14 18.07
N LEU A 78 -2.25 -12.00 18.48
CA LEU A 78 -1.41 -13.12 18.87
C LEU A 78 -1.94 -13.83 20.14
N GLN A 79 -2.51 -13.08 21.07
CA GLN A 79 -3.17 -13.65 22.26
C GLN A 79 -4.38 -14.51 21.90
N LEU A 80 -5.21 -14.06 20.95
CA LEU A 80 -6.33 -14.84 20.43
C LEU A 80 -5.85 -16.09 19.68
N ALA A 81 -4.69 -16.00 19.02
CA ALA A 81 -4.03 -17.15 18.40
C ALA A 81 -3.37 -18.10 19.42
N GLY A 82 -3.48 -17.81 20.71
CA GLY A 82 -3.01 -18.66 21.79
C GLY A 82 -1.53 -18.48 22.12
N LEU A 83 -0.97 -17.31 21.88
CA LEU A 83 0.42 -16.97 22.19
C LEU A 83 0.51 -16.04 23.41
N ALA A 84 1.53 -16.23 24.24
CA ALA A 84 1.87 -15.28 25.28
C ALA A 84 2.66 -14.11 24.67
N VAL A 85 2.31 -12.87 25.02
CA VAL A 85 2.86 -11.68 24.34
C VAL A 85 3.48 -10.71 25.33
N TRP A 86 4.69 -10.26 25.00
CA TRP A 86 5.42 -9.20 25.70
C TRP A 86 5.75 -8.05 24.75
N ARG A 87 5.90 -6.86 25.30
CA ARG A 87 6.34 -5.64 24.61
C ARG A 87 7.74 -5.27 25.07
N ILE A 88 8.68 -5.23 24.14
CA ILE A 88 9.98 -4.58 24.36
C ILE A 88 9.78 -3.08 24.12
N VAL A 89 10.20 -2.25 25.08
CA VAL A 89 10.05 -0.79 25.02
C VAL A 89 11.43 -0.15 24.96
N PHE A 90 11.77 0.41 23.80
CA PHE A 90 12.99 1.20 23.59
C PHE A 90 12.85 2.61 24.20
N PRO A 91 13.94 3.40 24.31
CA PRO A 91 13.83 4.83 24.56
C PRO A 91 12.86 5.53 23.59
N GLU A 92 12.20 6.60 24.04
CA GLU A 92 11.21 7.33 23.24
C GLU A 92 11.79 7.76 21.88
N GLY A 93 11.07 7.45 20.79
CA GLY A 93 11.49 7.76 19.42
C GLY A 93 12.69 6.95 18.92
N SER A 94 13.03 5.86 19.58
CA SER A 94 14.10 4.95 19.19
C SER A 94 13.56 3.59 18.71
N ASP A 95 14.38 2.92 17.91
CA ASP A 95 14.19 1.59 17.36
C ASP A 95 15.35 0.67 17.80
N ALA A 96 15.32 -0.62 17.43
CA ALA A 96 16.35 -1.55 17.88
C ALA A 96 17.72 -1.20 17.28
N ASN A 97 17.77 -0.81 16.01
CA ASN A 97 19.02 -0.47 15.34
C ASN A 97 19.67 0.79 15.91
N ARG A 98 18.89 1.85 16.10
CA ARG A 98 19.31 3.09 16.72
C ARG A 98 19.78 2.86 18.15
N PHE A 99 19.00 2.13 18.94
CA PHE A 99 19.39 1.74 20.29
C PHE A 99 20.73 0.99 20.30
N SER A 100 20.94 0.05 19.37
CA SER A 100 22.20 -0.69 19.27
C SER A 100 23.41 0.19 18.94
N CYS A 101 23.22 1.27 18.17
CA CYS A 101 24.28 2.22 17.84
C CYS A 101 24.64 3.15 19.02
N GLU A 102 23.70 3.40 19.93
CA GLU A 102 23.84 4.35 21.04
C GLU A 102 24.45 3.71 22.30
N VAL A 103 24.43 2.38 22.42
CA VAL A 103 24.91 1.64 23.59
C VAL A 103 26.29 1.00 23.37
N ALA A 104 27.12 0.98 24.40
CA ALA A 104 28.48 0.43 24.30
C ALA A 104 28.53 -1.10 24.22
N ASN A 105 27.53 -1.80 24.77
CA ASN A 105 27.43 -3.27 24.70
C ASN A 105 25.99 -3.68 24.35
N PRO A 106 25.67 -3.81 23.05
CA PRO A 106 24.33 -4.15 22.58
C PRO A 106 23.81 -5.50 23.08
N GLU A 107 24.67 -6.51 23.24
CA GLU A 107 24.28 -7.85 23.73
C GLU A 107 23.67 -7.78 25.13
N ASN A 108 24.36 -7.10 26.06
CA ASN A 108 23.86 -6.90 27.42
C ASN A 108 22.67 -5.94 27.47
N ALA A 109 22.70 -4.87 26.66
CA ALA A 109 21.64 -3.86 26.65
C ALA A 109 20.31 -4.41 26.14
N PHE A 110 20.32 -5.23 25.08
CA PHE A 110 19.11 -5.92 24.62
C PHE A 110 18.62 -6.97 25.63
N GLY A 111 19.53 -7.64 26.34
CA GLY A 111 19.17 -8.57 27.41
C GLY A 111 18.37 -7.88 28.51
N GLN A 112 18.83 -6.70 28.94
CA GLN A 112 18.10 -5.89 29.93
C GLN A 112 16.72 -5.44 29.44
N LEU A 113 16.57 -5.11 28.15
CA LEU A 113 15.27 -4.75 27.57
C LEU A 113 14.33 -5.96 27.46
N LEU A 114 14.85 -7.15 27.20
CA LEU A 114 14.09 -8.40 27.21
C LEU A 114 13.62 -8.77 28.61
N ASP A 115 14.51 -8.64 29.60
CA ASP A 115 14.19 -8.89 31.02
C ASP A 115 13.16 -7.89 31.55
N ALA A 116 13.21 -6.63 31.08
CA ALA A 116 12.28 -5.57 31.44
C ALA A 116 11.03 -5.51 30.54
N ALA A 117 10.85 -6.47 29.63
CA ALA A 117 9.75 -6.44 28.67
C ALA A 117 8.39 -6.44 29.38
N GLN A 118 7.49 -5.58 28.92
CA GLN A 118 6.17 -5.40 29.53
C GLN A 118 5.25 -6.53 29.13
N TRP A 119 4.63 -7.15 30.11
CA TRP A 119 3.65 -8.20 29.90
C TRP A 119 2.36 -7.65 29.28
N LEU A 120 1.93 -8.20 28.14
CA LEU A 120 0.70 -7.77 27.46
C LEU A 120 -0.47 -8.77 27.61
N GLY A 121 -0.23 -10.06 27.89
CA GLY A 121 -1.30 -11.05 28.13
C GLY A 121 -0.99 -12.49 27.68
N GLU A 122 -1.74 -13.45 28.25
CA GLU A 122 -1.60 -14.91 28.03
C GLU A 122 -2.60 -15.43 26.95
N PRO A 123 -2.37 -16.63 26.40
CA PRO A 123 -3.30 -17.34 25.52
C PRO A 123 -4.72 -17.43 26.10
N THR A 124 -5.72 -16.92 25.40
CA THR A 124 -7.12 -17.04 25.85
C THR A 124 -7.61 -18.48 25.66
N LYS A 125 -7.57 -19.31 26.71
CA LYS A 125 -8.15 -20.67 26.68
C LYS A 125 -9.67 -20.56 26.61
N THR A 126 -10.27 -20.91 25.48
CA THR A 126 -11.72 -21.18 25.44
C THR A 126 -11.96 -22.59 24.85
N PRO A 127 -12.49 -23.55 25.64
CA PRO A 127 -12.94 -24.84 25.12
C PRO A 127 -14.25 -24.70 24.34
N LEU A 128 -14.44 -25.55 23.33
CA LEU A 128 -15.69 -25.68 22.56
C LEU A 128 -16.81 -26.34 23.40
N ALA A 129 -18.05 -25.83 23.24
CA ALA A 129 -19.37 -26.26 23.81
C ALA A 129 -19.63 -25.85 25.28
N ASP A 130 -20.78 -25.33 25.72
CA ASP A 130 -22.20 -25.55 25.38
C ASP A 130 -23.07 -24.31 25.71
N GLN A 131 -24.23 -24.19 25.05
CA GLN A 131 -25.22 -23.12 25.24
C GLN A 131 -26.17 -23.42 26.41
N ASN A 132 -26.27 -22.53 27.42
CA ASN A 132 -27.51 -21.94 27.99
C ASN A 132 -27.32 -21.38 29.41
N ALA A 133 -28.17 -20.39 29.72
CA ALA A 133 -28.51 -19.84 31.04
C ALA A 133 -27.69 -18.63 31.56
N ALA A 134 -28.11 -17.47 31.05
CA ALA A 134 -28.61 -16.31 31.80
C ALA A 134 -27.70 -15.56 32.81
N ALA A 135 -27.42 -14.32 32.40
CA ALA A 135 -27.39 -13.05 33.16
C ALA A 135 -26.24 -12.89 34.19
N THR A 136 -25.30 -11.97 33.98
CA THR A 136 -25.59 -10.53 33.99
C THR A 136 -24.40 -9.71 33.46
N VAL A 137 -24.75 -8.70 32.66
CA VAL A 137 -23.99 -7.53 32.18
C VAL A 137 -22.78 -7.79 31.26
N SER A 138 -23.09 -8.12 30.01
CA SER A 138 -22.18 -7.97 28.86
C SER A 138 -22.17 -6.53 28.31
N VAL A 139 -20.95 -6.01 28.18
CA VAL A 139 -20.44 -4.87 27.39
C VAL A 139 -20.73 -5.06 25.88
N PRO A 140 -20.53 -4.07 24.96
CA PRO A 140 -19.31 -4.13 24.12
C PRO A 140 -18.82 -2.76 23.56
N ALA A 141 -17.56 -2.49 23.16
CA ALA A 141 -16.52 -3.30 22.52
C ALA A 141 -16.97 -4.02 21.24
N ALA A 142 -17.41 -3.28 20.22
CA ALA A 142 -17.61 -3.84 18.88
C ALA A 142 -16.38 -3.55 18.01
N ALA A 143 -15.52 -4.55 17.88
CA ALA A 143 -14.71 -4.73 16.68
C ALA A 143 -15.63 -5.21 15.55
N LEU A 144 -15.51 -4.54 14.42
CA LEU A 144 -15.66 -5.00 13.04
C LEU A 144 -16.10 -6.47 12.83
N VAL A 145 -17.38 -6.72 13.10
CA VAL A 145 -18.29 -7.50 12.26
C VAL A 145 -19.49 -6.58 12.05
N PRO A 146 -20.07 -6.42 10.84
CA PRO A 146 -21.31 -5.68 10.70
C PRO A 146 -22.38 -6.39 11.55
N GLU A 147 -22.81 -5.72 12.62
CA GLU A 147 -23.97 -6.14 13.40
C GLU A 147 -25.19 -6.20 12.45
N PRO A 148 -26.10 -7.20 12.61
CA PRO A 148 -27.32 -7.25 11.81
C PRO A 148 -28.16 -5.99 12.08
N GLY A 149 -28.34 -5.15 11.04
CA GLY A 149 -29.09 -3.89 11.12
C GLY A 149 -28.54 -2.76 10.25
N VAL A 150 -27.29 -2.86 9.78
CA VAL A 150 -26.69 -1.86 8.86
C VAL A 150 -27.17 -2.11 7.44
N VAL A 151 -27.99 -1.20 6.90
CA VAL A 151 -28.40 -1.26 5.49
C VAL A 151 -27.51 -0.33 4.69
N THR A 152 -26.59 -0.93 3.92
CA THR A 152 -25.79 -0.22 2.91
C THR A 152 -26.50 -0.34 1.58
N THR A 153 -26.99 0.78 1.04
CA THR A 153 -27.59 0.82 -0.30
C THR A 153 -26.81 1.76 -1.21
N LEU A 154 -26.56 1.32 -2.44
CA LEU A 154 -26.18 2.22 -3.51
C LEU A 154 -27.45 2.94 -3.97
N ALA A 155 -27.44 4.28 -3.94
CA ALA A 155 -28.48 5.04 -4.61
C ALA A 155 -28.21 5.03 -6.13
N ASP A 156 -29.26 5.25 -6.93
CA ASP A 156 -29.20 5.23 -8.40
C ASP A 156 -28.20 6.25 -8.99
N ASN A 157 -27.82 7.26 -8.20
CA ASN A 157 -26.84 8.29 -8.55
C ASN A 157 -25.39 7.94 -8.15
N GLY A 158 -25.14 6.73 -7.63
CA GLY A 158 -23.82 6.29 -7.17
C GLY A 158 -23.46 6.71 -5.74
N ASP A 159 -24.35 7.41 -5.02
CA ASP A 159 -24.13 7.73 -3.61
C ASP A 159 -24.17 6.46 -2.74
N ILE A 160 -23.30 6.41 -1.73
CA ILE A 160 -23.30 5.34 -0.73
C ILE A 160 -24.17 5.79 0.42
N VAL A 161 -25.23 5.05 0.73
CA VAL A 161 -26.11 5.33 1.86
C VAL A 161 -25.91 4.25 2.92
N VAL A 162 -25.47 4.65 4.11
CA VAL A 162 -25.34 3.78 5.29
C VAL A 162 -26.45 4.18 6.27
N ARG A 163 -27.44 3.29 6.46
CA ARG A 163 -28.55 3.52 7.39
C ARG A 163 -28.39 2.69 8.65
N GLN A 164 -28.67 3.32 9.78
CA GLN A 164 -28.77 2.68 11.10
C GLN A 164 -29.93 3.25 11.92
N ASP A 165 -30.26 2.60 13.03
CA ASP A 165 -31.32 3.02 13.95
C ASP A 165 -31.12 4.47 14.39
N GLY A 166 -31.94 5.35 13.82
CA GLY A 166 -31.93 6.78 14.10
C GLY A 166 -31.07 7.65 13.18
N GLN A 167 -30.16 7.13 12.35
CA GLN A 167 -29.28 7.96 11.50
C GLN A 167 -29.18 7.49 10.04
N GLU A 168 -29.05 8.43 9.12
CA GLU A 168 -28.73 8.17 7.71
C GLU A 168 -27.46 8.92 7.32
N TRP A 169 -26.45 8.18 6.87
CA TRP A 169 -25.21 8.70 6.33
C TRP A 169 -25.22 8.55 4.82
N ARG A 170 -24.98 9.64 4.09
CA ARG A 170 -24.86 9.63 2.64
C ARG A 170 -23.48 10.15 2.25
N ILE A 171 -22.74 9.32 1.53
CA ILE A 171 -21.37 9.59 1.11
C ILE A 171 -21.35 9.78 -0.40
N ARG A 172 -20.84 10.92 -0.85
CA ARG A 172 -20.67 11.24 -2.28
C ARG A 172 -19.20 11.43 -2.62
N GLY A 173 -18.85 11.09 -3.86
CA GLY A 173 -17.49 11.28 -4.37
C GLY A 173 -16.47 10.30 -3.80
N ALA A 174 -16.91 9.14 -3.29
CA ALA A 174 -16.03 8.05 -2.88
C ALA A 174 -15.42 7.35 -4.10
N GLN A 175 -14.50 8.04 -4.78
CA GLN A 175 -13.68 7.47 -5.84
C GLN A 175 -12.25 7.39 -5.32
N GLN A 176 -11.76 6.18 -5.06
CA GLN A 176 -10.37 5.95 -4.69
C GLN A 176 -9.63 5.26 -5.83
N LYS A 177 -8.45 5.77 -6.19
CA LYS A 177 -7.47 5.02 -6.98
C LYS A 177 -6.66 4.15 -6.01
N ALA A 178 -6.31 2.93 -6.41
CA ALA A 178 -5.50 2.02 -5.59
C ALA A 178 -4.23 2.74 -5.07
N GLY A 179 -4.00 2.68 -3.75
CA GLY A 179 -2.85 3.32 -3.09
C GLY A 179 -2.99 4.81 -2.74
N ALA A 180 -4.17 5.42 -2.92
CA ALA A 180 -4.37 6.83 -2.56
C ALA A 180 -4.26 7.06 -1.04
N THR A 181 -3.42 8.01 -0.63
CA THR A 181 -3.22 8.45 0.75
C THR A 181 -4.24 9.49 1.22
N VAL A 182 -5.12 9.93 0.32
CA VAL A 182 -6.17 10.93 0.54
C VAL A 182 -7.47 10.38 -0.05
N MET A 183 -8.58 10.51 0.69
CA MET A 183 -9.91 10.19 0.19
C MET A 183 -10.89 11.29 0.59
N LYS A 184 -10.98 12.33 -0.25
CA LYS A 184 -11.93 13.44 -0.06
C LYS A 184 -13.33 12.99 -0.47
N VAL A 185 -14.24 12.92 0.49
CA VAL A 185 -15.65 12.59 0.31
C VAL A 185 -16.53 13.72 0.83
N ASN A 186 -17.72 13.89 0.24
CA ASN A 186 -18.76 14.71 0.84
C ASN A 186 -19.65 13.82 1.71
N VAL A 187 -19.74 14.12 3.00
CA VAL A 187 -20.50 13.33 3.97
C VAL A 187 -21.71 14.14 4.42
N GLN A 188 -22.89 13.56 4.23
CA GLN A 188 -24.16 14.07 4.72
C GLN A 188 -24.66 13.14 5.83
N LEU A 189 -24.82 13.67 7.03
CA LEU A 189 -25.33 12.96 8.21
C LEU A 189 -26.71 13.53 8.59
N ILE A 190 -27.71 12.67 8.64
CA ILE A 190 -29.08 13.01 9.04
C ILE A 190 -29.41 12.24 10.31
N ASP A 191 -29.82 12.95 11.36
CA ASP A 191 -30.45 12.34 12.54
C ASP A 191 -31.97 12.27 12.32
N LYS A 192 -32.52 11.07 12.22
CA LYS A 192 -33.94 10.81 11.95
C LYS A 192 -34.84 11.15 13.13
N ALA A 193 -34.30 11.16 14.36
CA ALA A 193 -35.08 11.48 15.55
C ALA A 193 -35.37 12.98 15.65
N SER A 194 -34.38 13.84 15.40
CA SER A 194 -34.52 15.29 15.40
C SER A 194 -34.85 15.89 14.03
N GLY A 195 -34.57 15.18 12.94
CA GLY A 195 -34.59 15.70 11.58
C GLY A 195 -33.39 16.61 11.25
N ALA A 196 -32.44 16.75 12.17
CA ALA A 196 -31.26 17.58 11.97
C ALA A 196 -30.30 16.98 10.94
N LEU A 197 -29.58 17.86 10.24
CA LEU A 197 -28.72 17.53 9.12
C LEU A 197 -27.36 18.22 9.32
N PHE A 198 -26.29 17.49 9.08
CA PHE A 198 -24.93 18.03 8.98
C PHE A 198 -24.29 17.60 7.66
N VAL A 199 -23.60 18.51 6.97
CA VAL A 199 -22.93 18.22 5.70
C VAL A 199 -21.54 18.86 5.70
N ASP A 200 -20.51 18.07 5.41
CA ASP A 200 -19.15 18.59 5.25
C ASP A 200 -18.31 17.76 4.27
N SER A 201 -17.23 18.34 3.77
CA SER A 201 -16.22 17.67 2.96
C SER A 201 -15.10 17.14 3.85
N LEU A 202 -14.92 15.83 3.85
CA LEU A 202 -14.02 15.11 4.74
C LEU A 202 -12.99 14.34 3.93
N ASP A 203 -11.70 14.56 4.20
CA ASP A 203 -10.69 13.55 3.90
C ASP A 203 -10.80 12.41 4.92
N ILE A 204 -11.47 11.32 4.55
CA ILE A 204 -11.85 10.27 5.50
C ILE A 204 -10.64 9.47 5.98
N LEU A 205 -9.52 9.49 5.27
CA LEU A 205 -8.26 8.85 5.68
C LEU A 205 -7.48 9.70 6.69
N SER A 206 -7.71 11.01 6.73
CA SER A 206 -7.06 11.91 7.69
C SER A 206 -7.69 11.86 9.08
N ALA A 207 -6.94 11.36 10.08
CA ALA A 207 -7.39 11.31 11.47
C ALA A 207 -7.72 12.71 12.04
N ARG A 208 -6.99 13.74 11.60
CA ARG A 208 -7.23 15.13 11.97
C ARG A 208 -8.57 15.61 11.40
N ALA A 209 -8.83 15.33 10.13
CA ALA A 209 -10.08 15.72 9.48
C ALA A 209 -11.27 14.98 10.10
N ARG A 210 -11.15 13.67 10.39
CA ARG A 210 -12.17 12.90 11.12
C ARG A 210 -12.48 13.50 12.49
N SER A 211 -11.45 13.90 13.24
CA SER A 211 -11.62 14.51 14.56
C SER A 211 -12.29 15.89 14.50
N ALA A 212 -12.03 16.66 13.44
CA ALA A 212 -12.70 17.94 13.20
C ALA A 212 -14.18 17.74 12.85
N PHE A 213 -14.47 16.82 11.92
CA PHE A 213 -15.82 16.46 11.51
C PHE A 213 -16.67 15.97 12.70
N VAL A 214 -16.14 15.06 13.52
CA VAL A 214 -16.85 14.54 14.71
C VAL A 214 -17.29 15.67 15.66
N ARG A 215 -16.38 16.62 15.93
CA ARG A 215 -16.69 17.73 16.84
C ARG A 215 -17.75 18.67 16.27
N GLN A 216 -17.67 19.00 14.99
CA GLN A 216 -18.64 19.90 14.34
C GLN A 216 -20.02 19.24 14.23
N ALA A 217 -20.07 18.00 13.76
CA ALA A 217 -21.29 17.22 13.66
C ALA A 217 -21.96 17.00 15.03
N SER A 218 -21.17 16.76 16.08
CA SER A 218 -21.66 16.61 17.47
C SER A 218 -22.36 17.86 17.97
N GLN A 219 -21.73 19.02 17.75
CA GLN A 219 -22.29 20.32 18.16
C GLN A 219 -23.57 20.65 17.39
N GLU A 220 -23.59 20.41 16.08
CA GLU A 220 -24.72 20.80 15.22
C GLU A 220 -25.92 19.87 15.36
N LEU A 221 -25.68 18.57 15.56
CA LEU A 221 -26.75 17.58 15.72
C LEU A 221 -27.13 17.33 17.18
N ALA A 222 -26.43 17.96 18.13
CA ALA A 222 -26.56 17.71 19.56
C ALA A 222 -26.44 16.22 19.94
N LEU A 223 -25.57 15.48 19.23
CA LEU A 223 -25.31 14.06 19.43
C LEU A 223 -23.96 13.85 20.11
N PRO A 224 -23.76 12.78 20.92
CA PRO A 224 -22.47 12.52 21.55
C PRO A 224 -21.33 12.28 20.54
N ASP A 225 -20.15 12.87 20.78
CA ASP A 225 -18.92 12.63 19.99
C ASP A 225 -18.60 11.15 19.84
N THR A 226 -18.82 10.35 20.89
CA THR A 226 -18.56 8.90 20.91
C THR A 226 -19.44 8.16 19.92
N LEU A 227 -20.68 8.60 19.75
CA LEU A 227 -21.62 8.05 18.79
C LEU A 227 -21.14 8.36 17.37
N ILE A 228 -20.93 9.64 17.05
CA ILE A 228 -20.52 10.06 15.70
C ILE A 228 -19.18 9.45 15.31
N LYS A 229 -18.23 9.35 16.25
CA LYS A 229 -16.94 8.70 16.03
C LYS A 229 -17.09 7.21 15.69
N ARG A 230 -17.97 6.50 16.40
CA ARG A 230 -18.23 5.07 16.14
C ARG A 230 -18.86 4.88 14.77
N GLU A 231 -19.87 5.68 14.42
CA GLU A 231 -20.54 5.57 13.12
C GLU A 231 -19.63 5.99 11.96
N LEU A 232 -18.82 7.03 12.12
CA LEU A 232 -17.82 7.42 11.13
C LEU A 232 -16.77 6.33 10.88
N GLY A 233 -16.39 5.59 11.93
CA GLY A 233 -15.51 4.42 11.80
C GLY A 233 -16.13 3.29 10.97
N ARG A 234 -17.45 3.11 11.05
CA ARG A 234 -18.19 2.14 10.21
C ARG A 234 -18.29 2.60 8.77
N VAL A 235 -18.52 3.89 8.53
CA VAL A 235 -18.46 4.46 7.17
C VAL A 235 -17.09 4.23 6.54
N LEU A 236 -16.01 4.48 7.29
CA LEU A 236 -14.65 4.19 6.84
C LEU A 236 -14.48 2.72 6.45
N LEU A 237 -14.92 1.78 7.30
CA LEU A 237 -14.85 0.35 6.98
C LEU A 237 -15.57 0.00 5.67
N VAL A 238 -16.79 0.50 5.47
CA VAL A 238 -17.58 0.22 4.26
C VAL A 238 -16.84 0.72 3.01
N LEU A 239 -16.20 1.88 3.10
CA LEU A 239 -15.41 2.44 2.00
C LEU A 239 -14.14 1.62 1.74
N GLU A 240 -13.44 1.19 2.79
CA GLU A 240 -12.24 0.37 2.68
C GLU A 240 -12.52 -1.04 2.12
N GLN A 241 -13.57 -1.72 2.61
CA GLN A 241 -13.99 -3.03 2.09
C GLN A 241 -14.31 -2.99 0.60
N ARG A 242 -14.90 -1.88 0.14
CA ARG A 242 -15.25 -1.71 -1.27
C ARG A 242 -14.02 -1.47 -2.14
N THR A 243 -13.04 -0.71 -1.66
CA THR A 243 -11.80 -0.48 -2.40
C THR A 243 -10.93 -1.73 -2.49
N TRP A 244 -10.93 -2.58 -1.45
CA TRP A 244 -10.33 -3.93 -1.56
C TRP A 244 -11.11 -4.83 -2.51
N ALA A 245 -12.44 -4.85 -2.46
CA ALA A 245 -13.22 -5.64 -3.40
C ALA A 245 -12.98 -5.19 -4.85
N GLU A 246 -12.95 -3.89 -5.13
CA GLU A 246 -12.63 -3.35 -6.46
C GLU A 246 -11.19 -3.64 -6.88
N ALA A 247 -10.23 -3.59 -5.96
CA ALA A 247 -8.82 -3.94 -6.23
C ALA A 247 -8.61 -5.45 -6.45
N ASP A 248 -9.23 -6.31 -5.64
CA ASP A 248 -9.19 -7.77 -5.79
C ASP A 248 -9.89 -8.20 -7.08
N THR A 249 -11.00 -7.55 -7.45
CA THR A 249 -11.68 -7.82 -8.72
C THR A 249 -10.81 -7.37 -9.90
N ALA A 250 -10.15 -6.22 -9.82
CA ALA A 250 -9.22 -5.76 -10.85
C ALA A 250 -7.96 -6.63 -10.95
N GLN A 251 -7.46 -7.15 -9.83
CA GLN A 251 -6.28 -8.01 -9.80
C GLN A 251 -6.59 -9.45 -10.23
N ALA A 252 -7.76 -9.98 -9.86
CA ALA A 252 -8.25 -11.28 -10.32
C ALA A 252 -8.58 -11.27 -11.82
N ALA A 253 -9.13 -10.17 -12.33
CA ALA A 253 -9.37 -9.98 -13.77
C ALA A 253 -8.07 -10.00 -14.61
N ASN A 254 -6.91 -9.73 -14.00
CA ASN A 254 -5.61 -9.70 -14.66
C ASN A 254 -4.77 -10.99 -14.46
N SER A 255 -5.36 -12.04 -13.87
CA SER A 255 -4.66 -13.32 -13.69
C SER A 255 -4.92 -14.26 -14.88
N LEU A 256 -3.84 -14.71 -15.55
CA LEU A 256 -3.93 -15.66 -16.66
C LEU A 256 -4.53 -16.98 -16.16
N SER A 257 -5.51 -17.51 -16.91
CA SER A 257 -6.05 -18.85 -16.70
C SER A 257 -4.97 -19.93 -16.91
N ALA A 258 -5.22 -21.15 -16.44
CA ALA A 258 -4.29 -22.27 -16.61
C ALA A 258 -3.96 -22.56 -18.08
N ASP A 259 -4.95 -22.43 -18.96
CA ASP A 259 -4.79 -22.63 -20.40
C ASP A 259 -3.96 -21.51 -21.04
N GLU A 260 -4.21 -20.25 -20.63
CA GLU A 260 -3.42 -19.09 -21.09
C GLU A 260 -1.98 -19.15 -20.58
N GLN A 261 -1.76 -19.59 -19.35
CA GLN A 261 -0.41 -19.82 -18.81
C GLN A 261 0.33 -20.90 -19.61
N HIS A 262 -0.33 -22.01 -19.93
CA HIS A 262 0.26 -23.07 -20.75
C HIS A 262 0.61 -22.57 -22.15
N ALA A 263 -0.28 -21.81 -22.79
CA ALA A 263 -0.04 -21.22 -24.11
C ALA A 263 1.11 -20.19 -24.08
N ALA A 264 1.17 -19.35 -23.05
CA ALA A 264 2.25 -18.38 -22.85
C ALA A 264 3.60 -19.06 -22.61
N GLU A 265 3.64 -20.14 -21.82
CA GLU A 265 4.86 -20.92 -21.63
C GLU A 265 5.33 -21.62 -22.90
N ALA A 266 4.40 -22.17 -23.69
CA ALA A 266 4.71 -22.80 -24.97
C ALA A 266 5.31 -21.78 -25.95
N LEU A 267 4.75 -20.57 -26.02
CA LEU A 267 5.30 -19.47 -26.81
C LEU A 267 6.71 -19.08 -26.31
N LEU A 268 6.89 -18.93 -25.00
CA LEU A 268 8.16 -18.52 -24.39
C LEU A 268 9.31 -19.50 -24.69
N LYS A 269 9.00 -20.79 -24.81
CA LYS A 269 9.97 -21.87 -25.08
C LYS A 269 10.16 -22.16 -26.57
N ASP A 270 9.45 -21.46 -27.45
CA ASP A 270 9.53 -21.65 -28.90
C ASP A 270 10.90 -21.21 -29.44
N PRO A 271 11.65 -22.06 -30.17
CA PRO A 271 12.95 -21.68 -30.75
C PRO A 271 12.84 -20.57 -31.80
N GLU A 272 11.67 -20.38 -32.41
CA GLU A 272 11.38 -19.32 -33.39
C GLU A 272 10.68 -18.11 -32.75
N LEU A 273 10.75 -17.95 -31.42
CA LEU A 273 10.09 -16.87 -30.68
C LEU A 273 10.35 -15.48 -31.28
N ILE A 274 11.61 -15.19 -31.64
CA ILE A 274 11.98 -13.89 -32.24
C ILE A 274 11.26 -13.68 -33.57
N SER A 275 11.27 -14.69 -34.44
CA SER A 275 10.58 -14.66 -35.73
C SER A 275 9.08 -14.40 -35.55
N ARG A 276 8.45 -15.07 -34.56
CA ARG A 276 7.03 -14.88 -34.22
C ARG A 276 6.74 -13.46 -33.73
N ILE A 277 7.52 -12.93 -32.79
CA ILE A 277 7.37 -11.55 -32.31
C ILE A 277 7.48 -10.54 -33.46
N THR A 278 8.44 -10.72 -34.36
CA THR A 278 8.58 -9.82 -35.52
C THR A 278 7.43 -9.94 -36.51
N ALA A 279 6.81 -11.12 -36.64
CA ALA A 279 5.63 -11.31 -37.46
C ALA A 279 4.40 -10.63 -36.83
N ASP A 280 4.22 -10.74 -35.52
CA ASP A 280 3.14 -10.05 -34.78
C ASP A 280 3.29 -8.52 -34.87
N LEU A 281 4.51 -8.00 -34.69
CA LEU A 281 4.81 -6.58 -34.88
C LEU A 281 4.54 -6.10 -36.31
N SER A 282 4.80 -6.95 -37.31
CA SER A 282 4.47 -6.65 -38.71
C SER A 282 2.95 -6.64 -38.94
N ALA A 283 2.21 -7.54 -38.29
CA ALA A 283 0.75 -7.57 -38.31
C ALA A 283 0.11 -6.33 -37.66
N CYS A 284 0.81 -5.69 -36.72
CA CYS A 284 0.43 -4.37 -36.18
C CYS A 284 0.59 -3.21 -37.18
N GLY A 285 1.04 -3.46 -38.42
CA GLY A 285 0.98 -2.50 -39.53
C GLY A 285 2.30 -1.77 -39.85
N VAL A 286 3.43 -2.19 -39.25
CA VAL A 286 4.75 -1.61 -39.54
C VAL A 286 5.54 -2.57 -40.44
N VAL A 287 5.84 -2.14 -41.67
CA VAL A 287 6.53 -2.97 -42.68
C VAL A 287 7.97 -2.47 -42.88
N GLY A 288 8.93 -3.39 -42.91
CA GLY A 288 10.33 -3.10 -43.27
C GLY A 288 11.25 -2.66 -42.12
N GLU A 289 10.73 -2.58 -40.88
CA GLU A 289 11.45 -2.09 -39.69
C GLU A 289 11.69 -3.19 -38.64
N SER A 290 11.80 -4.46 -39.06
CA SER A 290 11.83 -5.62 -38.15
C SER A 290 12.90 -5.54 -37.07
N THR A 291 14.10 -5.08 -37.40
CA THR A 291 15.21 -4.89 -36.44
C THR A 291 14.87 -3.84 -35.38
N ASN A 292 14.30 -2.70 -35.78
CA ASN A 292 13.97 -1.60 -34.88
C ASN A 292 12.77 -1.94 -34.00
N LEU A 293 11.78 -2.65 -34.55
CA LEU A 293 10.64 -3.17 -33.83
C LEU A 293 11.06 -4.18 -32.75
N LEU A 294 11.94 -5.13 -33.10
CA LEU A 294 12.46 -6.11 -32.13
C LEU A 294 13.27 -5.43 -31.02
N ALA A 295 14.17 -4.50 -31.38
CA ALA A 295 14.94 -3.74 -30.40
C ALA A 295 14.03 -2.94 -29.45
N GLY A 296 12.99 -2.29 -30.00
CA GLY A 296 11.98 -1.57 -29.23
C GLY A 296 11.21 -2.49 -28.28
N TYR A 297 10.80 -3.68 -28.75
CA TYR A 297 10.12 -4.68 -27.93
C TYR A 297 10.99 -5.19 -26.78
N LEU A 298 12.25 -5.56 -27.05
CA LEU A 298 13.18 -6.02 -26.01
C LEU A 298 13.44 -4.94 -24.96
N ALA A 299 13.58 -3.68 -25.38
CA ALA A 299 13.66 -2.55 -24.47
C ALA A 299 12.38 -2.42 -23.64
N ALA A 300 11.19 -2.55 -24.24
CA ALA A 300 9.92 -2.52 -23.53
C ALA A 300 9.78 -3.59 -22.45
N VAL A 301 10.16 -4.83 -22.75
CA VAL A 301 10.09 -5.94 -21.78
C VAL A 301 11.15 -5.78 -20.67
N SER A 302 12.28 -5.12 -20.95
CA SER A 302 13.34 -4.88 -19.95
C SER A 302 12.87 -4.09 -18.72
N ARG A 303 11.69 -3.44 -18.77
CA ARG A 303 11.03 -2.81 -17.60
C ARG A 303 10.89 -3.74 -16.39
N LYS A 304 10.80 -5.06 -16.61
CA LYS A 304 10.71 -6.06 -15.54
C LYS A 304 12.07 -6.35 -14.87
N LEU A 305 13.17 -5.87 -15.45
CA LEU A 305 14.50 -6.04 -14.89
C LEU A 305 14.81 -4.95 -13.86
N PRO A 306 15.80 -5.16 -12.97
CA PRO A 306 16.25 -4.13 -12.03
C PRO A 306 16.83 -2.89 -12.71
N LYS A 307 17.37 -3.04 -13.92
CA LYS A 307 17.96 -1.96 -14.72
C LYS A 307 17.37 -1.99 -16.14
N PRO A 308 16.20 -1.37 -16.36
CA PRO A 308 15.58 -1.29 -17.68
C PRO A 308 16.44 -0.52 -18.67
N LEU A 309 16.31 -0.88 -19.94
CA LEU A 309 16.89 -0.13 -21.05
C LEU A 309 16.05 1.11 -21.34
N ALA A 310 16.68 2.13 -21.91
CA ALA A 310 15.97 3.26 -22.52
C ALA A 310 16.24 3.27 -24.02
N VAL A 311 15.23 3.64 -24.80
CA VAL A 311 15.32 3.75 -26.25
C VAL A 311 14.92 5.14 -26.71
N LEU A 312 15.71 5.69 -27.62
CA LEU A 312 15.44 6.92 -28.34
C LEU A 312 15.23 6.58 -29.82
N ILE A 313 14.04 6.81 -30.33
CA ILE A 313 13.68 6.64 -31.74
C ILE A 313 13.90 7.98 -32.44
N GLN A 314 14.94 8.06 -33.26
CA GLN A 314 15.26 9.24 -34.06
C GLN A 314 14.93 8.98 -35.53
N SER A 315 14.21 9.89 -36.17
CA SER A 315 13.97 9.83 -37.63
C SER A 315 13.60 11.20 -38.20
N SER A 316 13.44 11.34 -39.51
CA SER A 316 12.88 12.55 -40.10
C SER A 316 11.39 12.71 -39.79
N SER A 317 10.85 13.94 -39.82
CA SER A 317 9.42 14.19 -39.59
C SER A 317 8.55 13.35 -40.54
N ALA A 318 7.42 12.83 -40.03
CA ALA A 318 6.48 11.94 -40.74
C ALA A 318 7.04 10.57 -41.21
N ALA A 319 8.23 10.15 -40.80
CA ALA A 319 8.80 8.85 -41.16
C ALA A 319 8.23 7.63 -40.38
N GLY A 320 7.10 7.77 -39.70
CA GLY A 320 6.45 6.66 -38.98
C GLY A 320 7.04 6.33 -37.59
N LYS A 321 7.80 7.23 -36.96
CA LYS A 321 8.35 6.99 -35.60
C LYS A 321 7.28 6.80 -34.52
N SER A 322 6.19 7.57 -34.57
CA SER A 322 5.06 7.35 -33.66
C SER A 322 4.41 5.99 -33.92
N SER A 323 4.28 5.59 -35.18
CA SER A 323 3.75 4.27 -35.57
C SER A 323 4.62 3.12 -35.05
N LEU A 324 5.96 3.26 -35.10
CA LEU A 324 6.88 2.28 -34.54
C LEU A 324 6.72 2.17 -33.02
N MET A 325 6.67 3.31 -32.33
CA MET A 325 6.44 3.35 -30.88
C MET A 325 5.10 2.70 -30.51
N GLU A 326 4.02 3.07 -31.19
CA GLU A 326 2.68 2.51 -30.94
C GLU A 326 2.62 1.00 -31.21
N ALA A 327 3.24 0.52 -32.29
CA ALA A 327 3.29 -0.92 -32.59
C ALA A 327 3.95 -1.73 -31.45
N VAL A 328 5.04 -1.21 -30.87
CA VAL A 328 5.69 -1.84 -29.73
C VAL A 328 4.81 -1.75 -28.48
N LEU A 329 4.24 -0.58 -28.19
CA LEU A 329 3.41 -0.36 -27.00
C LEU A 329 2.11 -1.19 -27.03
N ASN A 330 1.57 -1.51 -28.20
CA ASN A 330 0.37 -2.34 -28.35
C ASN A 330 0.59 -3.80 -27.95
N LEU A 331 1.84 -4.27 -27.87
CA LEU A 331 2.18 -5.59 -27.34
C LEU A 331 2.37 -5.60 -25.82
N ILE A 332 2.20 -4.45 -25.16
CA ILE A 332 2.37 -4.29 -23.72
C ILE A 332 1.00 -4.00 -23.09
N PRO A 333 0.66 -4.63 -21.94
CA PRO A 333 -0.59 -4.34 -21.23
C PRO A 333 -0.77 -2.86 -20.93
N GLU A 334 -2.00 -2.36 -21.07
CA GLU A 334 -2.30 -0.92 -20.96
C GLU A 334 -1.99 -0.35 -19.58
N GLU A 335 -2.16 -1.14 -18.53
CA GLU A 335 -1.89 -0.78 -17.15
C GLU A 335 -0.39 -0.64 -16.85
N GLU A 336 0.47 -1.20 -17.71
CA GLU A 336 1.93 -1.19 -17.58
C GLU A 336 2.61 -0.15 -18.49
N ARG A 337 1.83 0.62 -19.25
CA ARG A 337 2.32 1.71 -20.11
C ARG A 337 1.67 3.05 -19.73
N ILE A 338 2.45 4.11 -19.79
CA ILE A 338 1.99 5.50 -19.62
C ILE A 338 2.53 6.28 -20.81
N GLN A 339 1.63 6.90 -21.57
CA GLN A 339 1.97 7.61 -22.80
C GLN A 339 1.58 9.08 -22.68
N TYR A 340 2.52 9.98 -22.98
CA TYR A 340 2.30 11.41 -23.04
C TYR A 340 2.71 11.96 -24.41
N SER A 341 1.89 12.86 -24.96
CA SER A 341 2.22 13.59 -26.20
C SER A 341 3.26 14.69 -25.98
N ALA A 342 3.29 15.26 -24.78
CA ALA A 342 4.27 16.23 -24.32
C ALA A 342 4.24 16.27 -22.79
N MET A 343 5.37 16.58 -22.16
CA MET A 343 5.47 16.66 -20.70
C MET A 343 6.44 17.76 -20.29
N THR A 344 6.08 18.55 -19.29
CA THR A 344 6.98 19.55 -18.69
C THR A 344 7.93 18.87 -17.70
N GLY A 345 9.12 19.44 -17.48
CA GLY A 345 10.06 18.90 -16.48
C GLY A 345 9.48 18.83 -15.07
N GLN A 346 8.54 19.73 -14.73
CA GLN A 346 7.88 19.76 -13.43
C GLN A 346 6.81 18.68 -13.27
N SER A 347 6.05 18.35 -14.33
CA SER A 347 4.99 17.34 -14.25
C SER A 347 5.50 15.95 -13.85
N LEU A 348 6.75 15.60 -14.19
CA LEU A 348 7.33 14.30 -13.83
C LEU A 348 7.39 14.11 -12.30
N PHE A 349 7.60 15.18 -11.52
CA PHE A 349 7.65 15.10 -10.06
C PHE A 349 6.27 14.91 -9.42
N TYR A 350 5.21 15.38 -10.07
CA TYR A 350 3.83 15.17 -9.63
C TYR A 350 3.29 13.80 -10.03
N LEU A 351 3.97 13.09 -10.95
CA LEU A 351 3.67 11.68 -11.22
C LEU A 351 3.98 10.76 -10.05
N GLY A 352 4.57 11.24 -8.95
CA GLY A 352 4.82 10.42 -7.75
C GLY A 352 3.55 9.85 -7.11
N GLU A 353 2.38 10.44 -7.38
CA GLU A 353 1.07 9.87 -7.05
C GLU A 353 0.72 8.64 -7.91
N THR A 354 1.42 8.44 -9.02
CA THR A 354 1.25 7.34 -9.97
C THR A 354 2.43 6.38 -9.85
N ASN A 355 2.18 5.09 -9.63
CA ASN A 355 3.25 4.10 -9.53
C ASN A 355 3.95 3.90 -10.90
N LEU A 356 5.19 4.38 -11.04
CA LEU A 356 6.00 4.23 -12.26
C LEU A 356 6.92 2.99 -12.24
N GLN A 357 6.97 2.25 -11.13
CA GLN A 357 7.85 1.09 -11.01
C GLN A 357 7.44 0.00 -12.00
N HIS A 358 8.43 -0.51 -12.74
CA HIS A 358 8.27 -1.55 -13.76
C HIS A 358 7.28 -1.21 -14.89
N LYS A 359 7.03 0.09 -15.10
CA LYS A 359 6.20 0.61 -16.19
C LYS A 359 7.03 1.20 -17.33
N ILE A 360 6.37 1.40 -18.47
CA ILE A 360 6.91 2.13 -19.60
C ILE A 360 6.43 3.56 -19.54
N LEU A 361 7.35 4.52 -19.59
CA LEU A 361 7.05 5.93 -19.82
C LEU A 361 7.42 6.27 -21.27
N ALA A 362 6.38 6.44 -22.09
CA ALA A 362 6.50 6.80 -23.49
C ALA A 362 6.22 8.30 -23.68
N ILE A 363 7.19 9.03 -24.25
CA ILE A 363 7.08 10.47 -24.50
C ILE A 363 7.24 10.72 -26.00
N ALA A 364 6.19 11.25 -26.62
CA ALA A 364 6.25 11.72 -27.99
C ALA A 364 6.90 13.13 -28.01
N GLU A 365 7.73 13.38 -29.03
CA GLU A 365 8.31 14.69 -29.40
C GLU A 365 9.51 15.24 -28.61
N GLU A 366 10.38 15.92 -29.35
CA GLU A 366 11.70 16.42 -28.93
C GLU A 366 11.62 17.47 -27.80
N GLU A 367 10.60 18.33 -27.82
CA GLU A 367 10.45 19.42 -26.84
C GLU A 367 10.12 18.90 -25.43
N GLY A 368 9.34 17.81 -25.34
CA GLY A 368 9.02 17.16 -24.06
C GLY A 368 10.23 16.49 -23.43
N VAL A 369 11.08 15.85 -24.24
CA VAL A 369 12.35 15.27 -23.77
C VAL A 369 13.29 16.36 -23.27
N ARG A 370 13.41 17.48 -23.99
CA ARG A 370 14.36 18.55 -23.66
C ARG A 370 14.04 19.21 -22.31
N GLN A 371 12.76 19.44 -22.03
CA GLN A 371 12.31 20.05 -20.77
C GLN A 371 12.40 19.10 -19.56
N ALA A 372 12.29 17.79 -19.78
CA ALA A 372 12.36 16.78 -18.72
C ALA A 372 13.70 16.02 -18.66
N ALA A 373 14.66 16.33 -19.54
CA ALA A 373 15.89 15.54 -19.74
C ALA A 373 16.68 15.29 -18.46
N TYR A 374 16.78 16.29 -17.59
CA TYR A 374 17.49 16.15 -16.32
C TYR A 374 16.81 15.14 -15.39
N ALA A 375 15.48 15.25 -15.25
CA ALA A 375 14.71 14.36 -14.40
C ALA A 375 14.67 12.93 -14.96
N LEU A 376 14.54 12.78 -16.29
CA LEU A 376 14.60 11.47 -16.95
C LEU A 376 15.97 10.79 -16.76
N LYS A 377 17.08 11.54 -16.80
CA LYS A 377 18.42 11.01 -16.53
C LYS A 377 18.58 10.51 -15.10
N LEU A 378 18.15 11.30 -14.12
CA LEU A 378 18.18 10.89 -12.71
C LEU A 378 17.33 9.64 -12.47
N LEU A 379 16.13 9.59 -13.05
CA LEU A 379 15.26 8.41 -12.91
C LEU A 379 15.87 7.16 -13.54
N GLN A 380 16.64 7.33 -14.62
CA GLN A 380 17.36 6.24 -15.28
C GLN A 380 18.62 5.80 -14.50
N SER A 381 19.40 6.73 -13.94
CA SER A 381 20.66 6.42 -13.25
C SER A 381 20.45 6.00 -11.79
N ASP A 382 19.60 6.73 -11.08
CA ASP A 382 19.47 6.67 -9.63
C ASP A 382 18.23 5.86 -9.23
N GLY A 383 17.31 5.62 -10.17
CA GLY A 383 16.10 4.84 -9.94
C GLY A 383 15.05 5.55 -9.08
N GLU A 384 15.30 6.80 -8.67
CA GLU A 384 14.33 7.64 -7.97
C GLU A 384 14.53 9.12 -8.31
N LEU A 385 13.46 9.88 -8.15
CA LEU A 385 13.44 11.33 -8.29
C LEU A 385 12.80 11.92 -7.05
N THR A 386 13.47 12.87 -6.42
CA THR A 386 12.90 13.63 -5.31
C THR A 386 12.96 15.12 -5.60
N MET A 387 11.85 15.83 -5.36
CA MET A 387 11.78 17.29 -5.45
C MET A 387 11.09 17.85 -4.21
N ALA A 388 11.75 18.82 -3.58
CA ALA A 388 11.12 19.68 -2.60
C ALA A 388 10.50 20.88 -3.32
N SER A 389 9.19 21.07 -3.18
CA SER A 389 8.47 22.22 -3.72
C SER A 389 7.63 22.90 -2.65
N THR A 390 7.54 24.22 -2.71
CA THR A 390 6.77 25.00 -1.76
C THR A 390 5.29 24.87 -2.06
N GLY A 391 4.56 24.15 -1.20
CA GLY A 391 3.11 24.04 -1.23
C GLY A 391 2.47 24.97 -0.21
N LYS A 392 1.21 25.32 -0.42
CA LYS A 392 0.41 26.00 0.61
C LYS A 392 -0.24 24.94 1.50
N ASP A 393 -0.13 25.10 2.81
CA ASP A 393 -0.84 24.27 3.77
C ASP A 393 -2.34 24.66 3.72
N GLU A 394 -3.21 23.69 3.36
CA GLU A 394 -4.66 23.91 3.24
C GLU A 394 -5.29 24.34 4.59
N ALA A 395 -4.67 23.98 5.72
CA ALA A 395 -5.19 24.28 7.06
C ALA A 395 -4.67 25.61 7.63
N THR A 396 -3.47 26.05 7.27
CA THR A 396 -2.83 27.23 7.87
C THR A 396 -2.57 28.38 6.90
N GLY A 397 -2.66 28.12 5.59
CA GLY A 397 -2.35 29.09 4.55
C GLY A 397 -0.86 29.42 4.42
N ASN A 398 -0.02 28.84 5.27
CA ASN A 398 1.42 29.06 5.27
C ASN A 398 2.09 28.28 4.14
N LEU A 399 3.22 28.80 3.67
CA LEU A 399 4.08 28.10 2.74
C LEU A 399 4.82 26.98 3.49
N VAL A 400 4.55 25.74 3.12
CA VAL A 400 5.20 24.54 3.65
C VAL A 400 5.90 23.81 2.52
N THR A 401 7.11 23.33 2.78
CA THR A 401 7.86 22.54 1.81
C THR A 401 7.23 21.14 1.73
N LYS A 402 6.70 20.77 0.58
CA LYS A 402 6.22 19.41 0.27
C LYS A 402 7.29 18.68 -0.54
N SER A 403 7.64 17.46 -0.13
CA SER A 403 8.52 16.58 -0.88
C SER A 403 7.70 15.65 -1.77
N TYR A 404 8.01 15.61 -3.05
CA TYR A 404 7.47 14.65 -4.01
C TYR A 404 8.56 13.66 -4.37
N THR A 405 8.26 12.36 -4.25
CA THR A 405 9.19 11.28 -4.60
C THR A 405 8.54 10.38 -5.64
N VAL A 406 9.27 10.10 -6.71
CA VAL A 406 8.90 9.19 -7.78
C VAL A 406 9.90 8.05 -7.77
N LYS A 407 9.43 6.81 -7.73
CA LYS A 407 10.29 5.62 -7.72
C LYS A 407 10.24 4.89 -9.06
N GLY A 408 11.41 4.59 -9.60
CA GLY A 408 11.65 3.59 -10.63
C GLY A 408 11.88 2.19 -10.00
N PRO A 409 12.37 1.21 -10.78
CA PRO A 409 12.91 1.34 -12.13
C PRO A 409 11.82 1.57 -13.18
N VAL A 410 12.10 2.38 -14.21
CA VAL A 410 11.17 2.69 -15.32
C VAL A 410 11.87 2.49 -16.66
N MET A 411 11.15 1.97 -17.66
CA MET A 411 11.62 1.92 -19.04
C MET A 411 11.22 3.21 -19.74
N LEU A 412 12.19 3.89 -20.38
CA LEU A 412 11.95 5.13 -21.11
C LEU A 412 11.93 4.87 -22.62
N MET A 413 10.85 5.24 -23.29
CA MET A 413 10.73 5.20 -24.75
C MET A 413 10.44 6.59 -25.27
N LEU A 414 11.42 7.16 -25.96
CA LEU A 414 11.41 8.56 -26.39
C LEU A 414 11.46 8.63 -27.91
N THR A 415 10.82 9.63 -28.49
CA THR A 415 10.91 9.91 -29.93
C THR A 415 11.48 11.30 -30.17
N THR A 416 12.33 11.46 -31.19
CA THR A 416 12.90 12.75 -31.59
C THR A 416 13.01 12.85 -33.11
N THR A 417 13.03 14.09 -33.61
CA THR A 417 13.29 14.42 -35.02
C THR A 417 14.78 14.51 -35.35
#